data_AF-A0A3C0NHB5-F1
#
_entry.id   AF-A0A3C0NHB5-F1
#
_cell.length_a   1.000
_cell.length_b   1.000
_cell.length_c   1.000
_cell.angle_alpha   90.00
_cell.angle_beta   90.00
_cell.angle_gamma   90.00
#
_symmetry.space_group_name_H-M   'P 1'
#
loop_
_entity.id
_entity.type
_entity.pdbx_description
1 polymer ?
#
loop_
_entity_poly.entity_id
_entity_poly.type
_entity_poly.pdbx_seq_one_letter_code
_entity_poly.pdbx_strand_id
1 'polypeptide(L)'
;SNIVFNPDTQQLKLIDFGISTILSRVNPTIKNPNILEGTLAYISPEQTGRMNRLLDYRTDFYSLGATFYELLTHQLPFDATDAMELVHCHIAKQPV
;
A
#
# COMPACT_ATOMS: atom_id res chain seq x y z
N SER A 1 -0.65 10.05 1.93
CA SER A 1 -1.79 10.46 1.07
C SER A 1 -1.27 10.99 -0.25
N ASN A 2 -1.39 10.20 -1.32
CA ASN A 2 -0.71 10.46 -2.59
C ASN A 2 -1.68 10.78 -3.75
N ILE A 3 -2.97 10.95 -3.44
CA ILE A 3 -4.04 11.28 -4.38
C ILE A 3 -4.63 12.63 -3.98
N VAL A 4 -4.64 13.61 -4.90
CA VAL A 4 -5.18 14.95 -4.68
C VAL A 4 -6.34 15.19 -5.62
N PHE A 5 -7.49 15.60 -5.06
CA PHE A 5 -8.68 15.96 -5.82
C PHE A 5 -8.93 17.47 -5.72
N ASN A 6 -9.10 18.12 -6.88
CA ASN A 6 -9.54 19.51 -6.96
C ASN A 6 -11.06 19.54 -7.22
N PRO A 7 -11.89 20.02 -6.27
CA PRO A 7 -13.35 19.98 -6.41
C PRO A 7 -13.89 20.95 -7.45
N ASP A 8 -13.22 22.09 -7.68
CA ASP A 8 -13.67 23.12 -8.63
C ASP A 8 -13.49 22.68 -10.09
N THR A 9 -12.40 21.97 -10.37
CA THR A 9 -12.03 21.50 -11.72
C THR A 9 -12.32 20.02 -11.94
N GLN A 10 -12.74 19.31 -10.90
CA GLN A 10 -12.91 17.85 -10.87
C GLN A 10 -11.66 17.06 -11.28
N GLN A 11 -10.47 17.65 -11.16
CA GLN A 11 -9.21 16.99 -11.52
C GLN A 11 -8.68 16.13 -10.37
N LEU A 12 -8.31 14.89 -10.69
CA LEU A 12 -7.59 13.99 -9.81
C LEU A 12 -6.13 13.89 -10.25
N LYS A 13 -5.18 14.03 -9.32
CA LYS A 13 -3.74 13.93 -9.59
C LYS A 13 -3.05 13.04 -8.57
N LEU A 14 -2.11 12.24 -9.05
CA LEU A 14 -1.15 11.54 -8.21
C LEU A 14 0.03 12.47 -7.91
N ILE A 15 0.47 12.44 -6.66
CA ILE A 15 1.62 13.21 -6.16
C ILE A 15 2.57 12.29 -5.40
N ASP A 16 3.69 12.85 -4.96
CA ASP A 16 4.68 12.17 -4.12
C ASP A 16 5.30 10.91 -4.75
N PHE A 17 6.08 11.13 -5.81
CA PHE A 17 6.84 10.10 -6.52
C PHE A 17 8.21 9.83 -5.87
N GLY A 18 8.44 10.26 -4.62
CA GLY A 18 9.76 10.18 -3.97
C GLY A 18 10.27 8.75 -3.75
N ILE A 19 9.36 7.76 -3.77
CA ILE A 19 9.68 6.33 -3.68
C ILE A 19 9.34 5.55 -4.95
N SER A 20 8.88 6.24 -6.00
CA SER A 20 8.51 5.61 -7.26
C SER A 20 9.74 5.14 -8.02
N THR A 21 9.61 4.02 -8.72
CA THR A 21 10.71 3.47 -9.50
C THR A 21 10.20 2.84 -10.78
N ILE A 22 11.01 2.92 -11.84
CA ILE A 22 10.76 2.26 -13.13
C ILE A 22 11.53 0.94 -13.10
N LEU A 23 11.20 0.05 -12.16
CA LEU A 23 11.91 -1.23 -12.03
C LEU A 23 11.00 -2.40 -12.38
N SER A 24 11.45 -3.22 -13.32
CA SER A 24 10.72 -4.40 -13.77
C SER A 24 10.79 -5.58 -12.79
N ARG A 25 11.73 -5.58 -11.82
CA ARG A 25 11.91 -6.54 -10.71
C ARG A 25 13.02 -6.07 -9.76
N VAL A 26 12.70 -5.78 -8.50
CA VAL A 26 13.70 -5.45 -7.45
C VAL A 26 13.59 -6.45 -6.33
N ASN A 27 14.73 -6.84 -5.75
CA ASN A 27 14.72 -7.52 -4.46
C ASN A 27 14.29 -6.50 -3.40
N PRO A 28 13.25 -6.78 -2.59
CA PRO A 28 12.73 -5.81 -1.64
C PRO A 28 13.83 -5.41 -0.65
N THR A 29 14.27 -4.15 -0.71
CA THR A 29 15.03 -3.54 0.39
C THR A 29 14.07 -3.32 1.54
N ILE A 30 14.15 -4.18 2.55
CA ILE A 30 13.32 -4.12 3.75
C ILE A 30 13.49 -2.73 4.38
N LYS A 31 12.49 -1.88 4.25
CA LYS A 31 12.38 -0.65 5.05
C LYS A 31 11.91 -1.07 6.44
N ASN A 32 12.50 -0.46 7.48
CA ASN A 32 12.15 -0.77 8.86
C ASN A 32 10.64 -0.54 9.06
N PRO A 33 9.85 -1.55 9.51
CA PRO A 33 8.40 -1.44 9.66
C PRO A 33 7.98 -0.24 10.52
N ASN A 34 8.80 0.14 11.50
CA ASN A 34 8.56 1.27 12.40
C ASN A 34 8.62 2.65 11.72
N ILE A 35 9.09 2.75 10.46
CA ILE A 35 9.16 4.01 9.71
C ILE A 35 7.92 4.19 8.80
N LEU A 36 7.12 3.13 8.61
CA LEU A 36 6.08 3.07 7.58
C LEU A 36 4.65 3.12 8.12
N GLU A 37 4.46 3.51 9.38
CA GLU A 37 3.15 3.65 10.00
C GLU A 37 2.23 4.53 9.11
N GLY A 38 1.03 4.02 8.78
CA GLY A 38 0.10 4.63 7.81
C GLY A 38 0.32 4.27 6.34
N THR A 39 1.54 3.97 5.90
CA THR A 39 1.76 3.36 4.56
C THR A 39 1.51 1.86 4.59
N LEU A 40 1.77 1.22 5.74
CA LEU A 40 1.56 -0.21 5.92
C LEU A 40 0.11 -0.65 5.67
N ALA A 41 -0.88 0.20 5.90
CA ALA A 41 -2.29 -0.13 5.65
C ALA A 41 -2.61 -0.37 4.15
N TYR A 42 -1.73 0.10 3.26
CA TYR A 42 -1.87 -0.04 1.81
C TYR A 42 -0.73 -0.88 1.19
N ILE A 43 0.14 -1.48 2.02
CA ILE A 43 1.32 -2.21 1.53
C ILE A 43 0.91 -3.52 0.87
N SER A 44 1.51 -3.83 -0.27
CA SER A 44 1.31 -5.14 -0.88
C SER A 44 2.03 -6.24 -0.08
N PRO A 45 1.54 -7.49 -0.10
CA PRO A 45 2.19 -8.59 0.58
C PRO A 45 3.65 -8.80 0.13
N GLU A 46 3.96 -8.61 -1.14
CA GLU A 46 5.32 -8.70 -1.69
C GLU A 46 6.24 -7.56 -1.23
N GLN A 47 5.71 -6.36 -0.98
CA GLN A 47 6.48 -5.22 -0.43
C GLN A 47 6.92 -5.44 1.02
N THR A 48 6.32 -6.40 1.73
CA THR A 48 6.77 -6.78 3.08
C THR A 48 8.13 -7.49 3.08
N GLY A 49 8.58 -7.98 1.91
CA GLY A 49 9.78 -8.81 1.78
C GLY A 49 9.64 -10.22 2.37
N ARG A 50 8.42 -10.61 2.82
CA ARG A 50 8.13 -11.93 3.39
C ARG A 50 7.50 -12.90 2.40
N MET A 51 7.25 -12.44 1.17
CA MET A 51 6.92 -13.32 0.06
C MET A 51 8.19 -13.61 -0.74
N ASN A 52 8.35 -14.85 -1.18
CA ASN A 52 9.37 -15.21 -2.17
C ASN A 52 8.93 -14.74 -3.57
N ARG A 53 8.68 -13.44 -3.71
CA ARG A 53 8.13 -12.81 -4.92
C ARG A 53 8.79 -11.47 -5.16
N LEU A 54 9.17 -11.22 -6.40
CA LEU A 54 9.77 -9.96 -6.82
C LEU A 54 8.71 -8.87 -6.89
N LEU A 55 9.13 -7.63 -6.60
CA LEU A 55 8.29 -6.45 -6.78
C LEU A 55 8.12 -6.12 -8.25
N ASP A 56 6.88 -5.96 -8.69
CA ASP A 56 6.50 -5.42 -9.99
C ASP A 56 5.27 -4.51 -9.85
N TYR A 57 4.77 -3.98 -10.95
CA TYR A 57 3.64 -3.03 -10.99
C TYR A 57 2.36 -3.52 -10.29
N ARG A 58 2.22 -4.83 -10.03
CA ARG A 58 1.04 -5.37 -9.33
C ARG A 58 0.96 -4.88 -7.89
N THR A 59 2.08 -4.44 -7.33
CA THR A 59 2.11 -3.80 -6.02
C THR A 59 1.25 -2.55 -5.99
N ASP A 60 1.26 -1.75 -7.06
CA ASP A 60 0.48 -0.51 -7.15
C ASP A 60 -1.01 -0.82 -7.26
N PHE A 61 -1.38 -1.93 -7.93
CA PHE A 61 -2.77 -2.40 -7.98
C PHE A 61 -3.29 -2.85 -6.62
N TYR A 62 -2.44 -3.49 -5.80
CA TYR A 62 -2.81 -3.84 -4.44
C TYR A 62 -3.11 -2.58 -3.62
N SER A 63 -2.19 -1.61 -3.62
CA SER A 63 -2.36 -0.36 -2.88
C SER A 63 -3.57 0.45 -3.37
N LEU A 64 -3.83 0.44 -4.68
CA LEU A 64 -5.04 1.05 -5.24
C LEU A 64 -6.32 0.33 -4.78
N GLY A 65 -6.30 -1.01 -4.73
CA GLY A 65 -7.41 -1.81 -4.22
C GLY A 65 -7.71 -1.52 -2.75
N ALA A 66 -6.67 -1.43 -1.91
CA ALA A 66 -6.80 -1.03 -0.51
C ALA A 66 -7.36 0.40 -0.37
N THR A 67 -6.92 1.32 -1.23
CA THR A 67 -7.44 2.70 -1.28
C THR A 67 -8.92 2.73 -1.66
N PHE A 68 -9.33 1.97 -2.67
CA PHE A 68 -10.74 1.88 -3.07
C PHE A 68 -11.59 1.22 -2.00
N TYR A 69 -11.09 0.19 -1.34
CA TYR A 69 -11.76 -0.41 -0.20
C TYR A 69 -12.08 0.67 0.83
N GLU A 70 -11.08 1.43 1.29
CA GLU A 70 -11.29 2.50 2.28
C GLU A 70 -12.23 3.59 1.78
N LEU A 71 -12.12 4.01 0.53
CA LEU A 71 -13.01 5.05 -0.03
C LEU A 71 -14.48 4.59 -0.10
N LEU A 72 -14.72 3.30 -0.35
CA LEU A 72 -16.07 2.75 -0.53
C LEU A 72 -16.70 2.30 0.79
N THR A 73 -15.89 1.82 1.74
CA THR A 73 -16.38 1.28 3.03
C THR A 73 -16.19 2.25 4.19
N HIS A 74 -15.40 3.32 4.01
CA HIS A 74 -14.90 4.19 5.07
C HIS A 74 -14.08 3.45 6.15
N GLN A 75 -13.56 2.27 5.84
CA GLN A 75 -12.77 1.44 6.75
C GLN A 75 -11.51 0.94 6.03
N LEU A 76 -10.41 0.79 6.75
CA LEU A 76 -9.23 0.13 6.17
C LEU A 76 -9.51 -1.36 5.95
N PRO A 77 -8.82 -2.02 5.00
CA PRO A 77 -8.98 -3.46 4.77
C PRO A 77 -8.72 -4.32 6.01
N PHE A 78 -7.87 -3.82 6.91
CA PHE A 78 -7.49 -4.49 8.16
C PHE A 78 -7.45 -3.50 9.31
N ASP A 79 -8.13 -3.85 10.40
CA ASP A 79 -8.12 -3.09 11.65
C ASP A 79 -6.99 -3.64 12.55
N ALA A 80 -5.78 -3.14 12.35
CA ALA A 80 -4.63 -3.45 13.19
C ALA A 80 -3.73 -2.22 13.32
N THR A 81 -3.29 -1.94 14.55
CA THR A 81 -2.41 -0.81 14.87
C THR A 81 -0.95 -1.23 14.98
N ASP A 82 -0.69 -2.51 15.24
CA ASP A 82 0.67 -3.04 15.29
C ASP A 82 1.20 -3.33 13.86
N ALA A 83 2.41 -2.85 13.57
CA ALA A 83 3.03 -2.97 12.25
C ALA A 83 3.24 -4.43 11.83
N MET A 84 3.58 -5.31 12.77
CA MET A 84 3.80 -6.73 12.48
C MET A 84 2.49 -7.46 12.27
N GLU A 85 1.46 -7.09 13.02
CA GLU A 85 0.10 -7.59 12.82
C GLU A 85 -0.47 -7.16 11.46
N LEU A 86 -0.33 -5.89 11.07
CA LEU A 86 -0.73 -5.40 9.74
C LEU A 86 -0.06 -6.20 8.62
N VAL A 87 1.26 -6.39 8.69
CA VAL A 87 2.00 -7.22 7.73
C VAL A 87 1.43 -8.65 7.68
N HIS A 88 1.12 -9.25 8.83
CA HIS A 88 0.50 -10.56 8.87
C HIS A 88 -0.89 -10.58 8.23
N CYS A 89 -1.72 -9.57 8.50
CA CYS A 89 -3.04 -9.42 7.91
C CYS A 89 -2.97 -9.37 6.38
N HIS A 90 -2.10 -8.54 5.82
CA HIS A 90 -1.92 -8.44 4.36
C HIS A 90 -1.49 -9.77 3.71
N ILE A 91 -0.73 -10.61 4.42
CA ILE A 91 -0.23 -11.89 3.88
C ILE A 91 -1.27 -13.02 4.03
N ALA A 92 -2.01 -13.06 5.14
CA ALA A 92 -2.68 -14.28 5.59
C ALA A 92 -4.16 -14.13 5.94
N LYS A 93 -4.69 -12.91 6.00
CA LYS A 93 -6.10 -12.67 6.34
C LYS A 93 -6.87 -12.15 5.12
N GLN A 94 -8.18 -12.39 5.13
CA GLN A 94 -9.10 -11.73 4.21
C GLN A 94 -9.52 -10.38 4.78
N PRO A 95 -9.72 -9.35 3.94
CA PRO A 95 -10.30 -8.08 4.37
C PRO A 95 -11.69 -8.29 4.99
N VAL A 96 -12.04 -7.42 5.93
CA VAL A 96 -13.31 -7.49 6.68
C VAL A 96 -14.49 -7.02 5.82
#